data_AF-A0A2W1N5A4-F1
#
_entry.id   AF-A0A2W1N5A4-F1
#
_cell.length_a   1.000
_cell.length_b   1.000
_cell.length_c   1.000
_cell.angle_alpha   90.00
_cell.angle_beta   90.00
_cell.angle_gamma   90.00
#
_symmetry.space_group_name_H-M   'P 1'
#
loop_
_entity.id
_entity.type
_entity.pdbx_description
1 polymer ?
#
loop_
_entity_poly.entity_id
_entity_poly.type
_entity_poly.pdbx_seq_one_letter_code
_entity_poly.pdbx_strand_id
1 'polypeptide(L)'
;MSEEKPDWAKSMADPPFVIRQFTPDLKQKVLQYAGESHRKRFSTMKAVCVALVTASLVIGLLHLTEHALPYRVAPQGEASGGPTTRNAYYEQGRVLFTLYPEPNAEAGKIAGYMIHFEEPLETFIGKTLTLQAVHRLAGVKETVSSEIITKPSAGYPGLDRYTTHFALPLEGMWELHVLLDDQPYGNVQLFMRAPSWDVTPEFQSGSYMMRGVEKKIGFIDAGFIAGQPQKYMWHFWGNEDLLNGPFEVKAVKQGTDNIINVYSSNQVSSANALAGELNGADRNVVTSMKLPEAGRWRLLPYVKGRLLDTIVVEVLK
;
A
#
# COMPACT_ATOMS: atom_id res chain seq x y z
N MET A 1 41.69 33.23 -21.71
CA MET A 1 40.87 32.57 -22.74
C MET A 1 39.44 32.54 -22.20
N SER A 2 38.52 33.34 -22.75
CA SER A 2 37.11 33.22 -22.38
C SER A 2 36.50 32.09 -23.20
N GLU A 3 36.06 31.02 -22.54
CA GLU A 3 35.32 29.96 -23.20
C GLU A 3 34.02 30.52 -23.77
N GLU A 4 33.92 30.47 -25.08
CA GLU A 4 32.75 30.92 -25.82
C GLU A 4 31.62 29.91 -25.59
N LYS A 5 30.50 30.37 -25.01
CA LYS A 5 29.40 29.49 -24.65
C LYS A 5 28.79 28.87 -25.92
N PRO A 6 28.49 27.56 -25.90
CA PRO A 6 27.91 26.86 -27.05
C PRO A 6 26.53 27.44 -27.41
N ASP A 7 26.17 27.39 -28.70
CA ASP A 7 25.03 28.12 -29.24
C ASP A 7 23.67 27.74 -28.65
N TRP A 8 23.52 26.50 -28.15
CA TRP A 8 22.31 26.10 -27.42
C TRP A 8 22.11 26.87 -26.10
N ALA A 9 23.19 27.38 -25.49
CA ALA A 9 23.08 28.17 -24.27
C ALA A 9 22.46 29.55 -24.54
N LYS A 10 22.57 30.06 -25.78
CA LYS A 10 21.88 31.28 -26.22
C LYS A 10 20.39 31.02 -26.44
N SER A 11 20.02 29.84 -26.94
CA SER A 11 18.60 29.49 -27.17
C SER A 11 17.83 29.16 -25.87
N MET A 12 18.52 28.78 -24.79
CA MET A 12 17.91 28.59 -23.46
C MET A 12 17.94 29.84 -22.57
N ALA A 13 18.55 30.93 -23.02
CA ALA A 13 18.60 32.18 -22.24
C ALA A 13 17.23 32.86 -22.15
N ASP A 14 16.37 32.64 -23.16
CA ASP A 14 15.02 33.17 -23.17
C ASP A 14 14.06 32.23 -22.43
N PRO A 15 13.25 32.74 -21.48
CA PRO A 15 12.31 31.92 -20.74
C PRO A 15 11.29 31.30 -21.69
N PRO A 16 10.92 30.01 -21.51
CA PRO A 16 10.02 29.29 -22.43
C PRO A 16 8.57 29.76 -22.37
N PHE A 17 8.29 30.84 -21.62
CA PHE A 17 6.96 31.37 -21.39
C PHE A 17 6.87 32.79 -21.93
N VAL A 18 5.94 33.01 -22.86
CA VAL A 18 5.66 34.31 -23.52
C VAL A 18 5.24 35.40 -22.51
N ILE A 19 4.80 35.00 -21.30
CA ILE A 19 4.31 35.89 -20.24
C ILE A 19 5.03 35.54 -18.94
N ARG A 20 5.58 36.54 -18.23
CA ARG A 20 6.14 36.37 -16.89
C ARG A 20 5.04 35.91 -15.94
N GLN A 21 5.05 34.63 -15.58
CA GLN A 21 4.02 34.01 -14.71
C GLN A 21 4.05 34.55 -13.27
N PHE A 22 5.15 35.18 -12.85
CA PHE A 22 5.27 35.81 -11.55
C PHE A 22 5.09 37.33 -11.68
N THR A 23 3.84 37.78 -11.67
CA THR A 23 3.51 39.21 -11.75
C THR A 23 3.82 39.91 -10.41
N PRO A 24 4.07 41.23 -10.42
CA PRO A 24 4.22 42.02 -9.19
C PRO A 24 3.03 41.85 -8.23
N ASP A 25 1.82 41.72 -8.76
CA ASP A 25 0.60 41.47 -7.98
C ASP A 25 0.63 40.09 -7.29
N LEU A 26 1.10 39.04 -7.98
CA LEU A 26 1.26 37.71 -7.39
C LEU A 26 2.30 37.75 -6.26
N LYS A 27 3.41 38.46 -6.47
CA LYS A 27 4.46 38.65 -5.46
C LYS A 27 3.90 39.36 -4.21
N GLN A 28 3.09 40.39 -4.41
CA GLN A 28 2.49 41.14 -3.30
C GLN A 28 1.46 40.30 -2.53
N LYS A 29 0.64 39.50 -3.22
CA LYS A 29 -0.27 38.54 -2.57
C LYS A 29 0.49 37.51 -1.72
N VAL A 30 1.56 36.92 -2.25
CA VAL A 30 2.37 35.93 -1.51
C VAL A 30 2.98 36.56 -0.24
N LEU A 31 3.51 37.78 -0.33
CA LEU A 31 4.06 38.49 0.84
C LEU A 31 2.99 38.80 1.89
N GLN A 32 1.78 39.15 1.47
CA GLN A 32 0.67 39.42 2.38
C GLN A 32 0.24 38.13 3.13
N TYR A 33 0.09 37.01 2.43
CA TYR A 33 -0.24 35.72 3.05
C TYR A 33 0.86 35.22 3.99
N ALA A 34 2.13 35.42 3.66
CA ALA A 34 3.25 35.05 4.53
C ALA A 34 3.33 35.93 5.80
N GLY A 35 2.94 37.21 5.71
CA GLY A 35 2.97 38.17 6.82
C GLY A 35 1.81 38.03 7.83
N GLU A 36 0.64 37.56 7.38
CA GLU A 36 -0.55 37.45 8.23
C GLU A 36 -0.54 36.22 9.17
N SER A 37 0.22 35.17 8.83
CA SER A 37 0.31 33.93 9.62
C SER A 37 0.95 34.12 11.02
N HIS A 38 1.81 35.13 11.19
CA HIS A 38 2.62 35.27 12.41
C HIS A 38 2.07 36.26 13.46
N ARG A 39 0.87 36.83 13.26
CA ARG A 39 0.41 37.98 14.05
C ARG A 39 -0.99 37.82 14.63
N LYS A 40 -1.28 36.74 15.35
CA LYS A 40 -2.42 36.68 16.31
C LYS A 40 -2.31 35.49 17.28
N ARG A 41 -1.66 35.72 18.43
CA ARG A 41 -2.08 35.21 19.77
C ARG A 41 -1.03 35.55 20.82
N PHE A 42 -1.09 36.78 21.33
CA PHE A 42 -0.68 37.06 22.71
C PHE A 42 -1.49 38.26 23.19
N SER A 43 -2.54 38.00 23.98
CA SER A 43 -3.09 38.99 24.89
C SER A 43 -3.87 38.31 26.00
N THR A 44 -3.31 38.43 27.21
CA THR A 44 -3.98 38.60 28.49
C THR A 44 -4.94 37.51 28.99
N MET A 45 -4.50 36.76 30.01
CA MET A 45 -5.12 36.83 31.35
C MET A 45 -4.14 36.32 32.42
N LYS A 46 -3.91 37.16 33.45
CA LYS A 46 -3.20 36.80 34.68
C LYS A 46 -4.22 36.40 35.76
N ALA A 47 -3.89 35.31 36.44
CA ALA A 47 -3.97 35.05 37.88
C ALA A 47 -5.33 34.90 38.61
N VAL A 48 -5.22 34.18 39.77
CA VAL A 48 -6.17 33.91 40.88
C VAL A 48 -6.85 32.52 40.75
N CYS A 49 -6.74 31.50 41.61
CA CYS A 49 -6.35 31.26 43.01
C CYS A 49 -5.67 29.85 43.12
N VAL A 50 -4.54 29.65 43.81
CA VAL A 50 -4.35 29.34 45.24
C VAL A 50 -5.02 28.04 45.73
N ALA A 51 -4.15 27.06 45.98
CA ALA A 51 -4.10 26.03 47.04
C ALA A 51 -5.38 25.40 47.60
N LEU A 52 -5.43 24.06 47.52
CA LEU A 52 -6.07 23.03 48.37
C LEU A 52 -6.23 21.81 47.42
N VAL A 53 -5.52 20.68 47.51
CA VAL A 53 -5.28 19.82 48.66
C VAL A 53 -4.08 18.92 48.35
N THR A 54 -2.99 19.11 49.08
CA THR A 54 -1.83 18.22 49.17
C THR A 54 -2.09 17.05 50.13
N ALA A 55 -3.19 16.31 49.93
CA ALA A 55 -3.55 15.16 50.78
C ALA A 55 -4.14 14.02 49.95
N SER A 56 -3.36 13.53 48.99
CA SER A 56 -3.57 12.22 48.33
C SER A 56 -2.26 11.59 47.84
N LEU A 57 -1.19 12.39 47.74
CA LEU A 57 0.20 11.94 47.75
C LEU A 57 0.55 11.49 49.17
N VAL A 58 0.31 10.21 49.51
CA VAL A 58 1.04 9.37 50.51
C VAL A 58 0.35 8.00 50.69
N ILE A 59 -0.89 7.78 50.23
CA ILE A 59 -1.56 6.44 50.33
C ILE A 59 -1.66 5.70 48.97
N GLY A 60 -1.20 6.30 47.88
CA GLY A 60 -1.11 5.66 46.55
C GLY A 60 0.29 5.24 46.12
N LEU A 61 1.26 5.16 47.04
CA LEU A 61 2.68 4.96 46.70
C LEU A 61 3.26 3.59 47.11
N LEU A 62 2.41 2.59 47.40
CA LEU A 62 2.87 1.24 47.77
C LEU A 62 2.24 0.07 47.00
N HIS A 63 1.39 0.32 46.01
CA HIS A 63 0.91 -0.75 45.13
C HIS A 63 0.71 -0.25 43.69
N LEU A 64 1.77 -0.31 42.88
CA LEU A 64 1.75 -0.55 41.41
C LEU A 64 3.15 -0.35 40.82
N THR A 65 4.05 -1.26 41.14
CA THR A 65 5.15 -1.64 40.24
C THR A 65 4.63 -2.77 39.37
N GLU A 66 4.27 -2.46 38.12
CA GLU A 66 4.66 -3.17 36.89
C GLU A 66 3.77 -2.72 35.70
N HIS A 67 4.48 -2.26 34.64
CA HIS A 67 4.02 -1.97 33.28
C HIS A 67 2.96 -0.88 33.03
N ALA A 68 3.41 0.37 32.94
CA ALA A 68 2.83 1.35 32.02
C ALA A 68 3.90 2.36 31.55
N LEU A 69 4.26 2.29 30.26
CA LEU A 69 5.08 3.32 29.61
C LEU A 69 4.27 4.62 29.49
N PRO A 70 4.86 5.81 29.73
CA PRO A 70 4.13 7.06 29.60
C PRO A 70 3.94 7.40 28.12
N TYR A 71 2.68 7.31 27.66
CA TYR A 71 2.21 7.91 26.42
C TYR A 71 2.32 9.45 26.55
N ARG A 72 3.32 10.05 25.90
CA ARG A 72 3.42 11.51 25.74
C ARG A 72 3.00 11.88 24.33
N VAL A 73 1.98 12.74 24.27
CA VAL A 73 1.36 13.31 23.08
C VAL A 73 2.39 14.10 22.26
N ALA A 74 2.57 13.72 21.00
CA ALA A 74 3.28 14.51 19.99
C ALA A 74 2.39 15.65 19.46
N PRO A 75 2.95 16.79 19.02
CA PRO A 75 2.16 17.95 18.62
C PRO A 75 1.44 17.71 17.28
N GLN A 76 0.17 18.11 17.23
CA GLN A 76 -0.70 18.06 16.06
C GLN A 76 -0.18 18.98 14.94
N GLY A 77 0.14 18.38 13.79
CA GLY A 77 0.19 19.04 12.49
C GLY A 77 -1.00 18.57 11.65
N GLU A 78 -1.89 19.52 11.36
CA GLU A 78 -2.91 19.58 10.31
C GLU A 78 -3.81 18.36 10.03
N ALA A 79 -5.09 18.56 10.37
CA ALA A 79 -6.20 17.66 10.14
C ALA A 79 -6.51 17.48 8.64
N SER A 80 -6.25 16.27 8.14
CA SER A 80 -7.09 15.66 7.10
C SER A 80 -7.85 14.51 7.75
N GLY A 81 -9.17 14.52 7.64
CA GLY A 81 -10.10 13.65 8.40
C GLY A 81 -10.13 12.18 7.97
N GLY A 82 -8.97 11.52 7.90
CA GLY A 82 -8.83 10.06 7.80
C GLY A 82 -8.47 9.43 9.14
N PRO A 83 -8.59 8.09 9.28
CA PRO A 83 -8.05 7.39 10.46
C PRO A 83 -6.56 7.71 10.62
N THR A 84 -6.13 8.06 11.83
CA THR A 84 -4.74 8.42 12.14
C THR A 84 -3.81 7.23 11.91
N THR A 85 -3.19 7.16 10.74
CA THR A 85 -2.21 6.12 10.40
C THR A 85 -0.81 6.52 10.86
N ARG A 86 -0.14 5.69 11.67
CA ARG A 86 1.29 5.87 11.97
C ARG A 86 2.14 5.53 10.74
N ASN A 87 2.46 6.54 9.94
CA ASN A 87 3.18 6.36 8.68
C ASN A 87 4.72 6.45 8.82
N ALA A 88 5.24 6.88 9.97
CA ALA A 88 6.68 6.91 10.25
C ALA A 88 7.04 5.98 11.42
N TYR A 89 8.21 5.37 11.32
CA TYR A 89 8.81 4.58 12.40
C TYR A 89 9.97 5.33 13.03
N TYR A 90 10.01 5.33 14.36
CA TYR A 90 11.01 6.02 15.16
C TYR A 90 11.74 5.02 16.04
N GLU A 91 13.06 5.18 16.15
CA GLU A 91 13.89 4.50 17.13
C GLU A 91 14.72 5.53 17.88
N GLN A 92 14.68 5.49 19.21
CA GLN A 92 15.40 6.44 20.08
C GLN A 92 15.14 7.93 19.74
N GLY A 93 13.94 8.25 19.24
CA GLY A 93 13.55 9.62 18.85
C GLY A 93 14.01 10.06 17.46
N ARG A 94 14.73 9.23 16.72
CA ARG A 94 15.12 9.44 15.32
C ARG A 94 14.14 8.71 14.40
N VAL A 95 13.70 9.35 13.33
CA VAL A 95 12.96 8.67 12.25
C VAL A 95 13.92 7.72 11.54
N LEU A 96 13.54 6.45 11.38
CA LEU A 96 14.29 5.50 10.55
C LEU A 96 13.73 5.41 9.14
N PHE A 97 12.39 5.41 9.03
CA PHE A 97 11.73 5.47 7.73
C PHE A 97 10.33 6.05 7.82
N THR A 98 9.85 6.58 6.69
CA THR A 98 8.49 7.06 6.51
C THR A 98 7.86 6.43 5.27
N LEU A 99 6.61 5.99 5.39
CA LEU A 99 5.81 5.41 4.32
C LEU A 99 4.80 6.44 3.78
N TYR A 100 4.75 6.52 2.46
CA TYR A 100 3.83 7.37 1.71
C TYR A 100 3.01 6.46 0.79
N PRO A 101 1.85 5.98 1.24
CA PRO A 101 0.95 5.21 0.39
C PRO A 101 0.26 6.13 -0.61
N GLU A 102 -0.16 5.56 -1.74
CA GLU A 102 -1.08 6.22 -2.66
C GLU A 102 -2.36 6.65 -1.92
N PRO A 103 -2.84 7.89 -2.13
CA PRO A 103 -4.07 8.34 -1.51
C PRO A 103 -5.26 7.43 -1.88
N ASN A 104 -6.08 7.09 -0.89
CA ASN A 104 -7.29 6.27 -1.07
C ASN A 104 -7.01 4.83 -1.53
N ALA A 105 -5.87 4.24 -1.19
CA ALA A 105 -5.62 2.81 -1.41
C ALA A 105 -6.81 1.94 -0.92
N GLU A 106 -7.30 1.09 -1.80
CA GLU A 106 -8.43 0.18 -1.58
C GLU A 106 -7.94 -1.25 -1.46
N ALA A 107 -8.60 -2.05 -0.61
CA ALA A 107 -8.30 -3.47 -0.54
C ALA A 107 -8.58 -4.16 -1.88
N GLY A 108 -7.75 -5.13 -2.24
CA GLY A 108 -7.85 -5.90 -3.46
C GLY A 108 -7.33 -5.20 -4.72
N LYS A 109 -6.91 -3.93 -4.63
CA LYS A 109 -6.32 -3.21 -5.76
C LYS A 109 -4.84 -2.94 -5.51
N ILE A 110 -4.04 -3.05 -6.57
CA ILE A 110 -2.64 -2.65 -6.52
C ILE A 110 -2.57 -1.14 -6.31
N ALA A 111 -1.83 -0.72 -5.29
CA ALA A 111 -1.53 0.68 -5.00
C ALA A 111 -0.01 0.90 -5.00
N GLY A 112 0.40 2.13 -5.29
CA GLY A 112 1.80 2.56 -5.17
C GLY A 112 2.17 2.93 -3.73
N TYR A 113 3.39 2.59 -3.34
CA TYR A 113 3.96 2.94 -2.03
C TYR A 113 5.37 3.47 -2.21
N MET A 114 5.66 4.59 -1.57
CA MET A 114 7.02 5.13 -1.48
C MET A 114 7.47 5.06 -0.02
N ILE A 115 8.63 4.43 0.21
CA ILE A 115 9.28 4.36 1.52
C ILE A 115 10.54 5.20 1.44
N HIS A 116 10.62 6.19 2.33
CA HIS A 116 11.81 7.01 2.54
C HIS A 116 12.59 6.44 3.71
N PHE A 117 13.78 5.90 3.46
CA PHE A 117 14.71 5.43 4.51
C PHE A 117 15.74 6.52 4.82
N GLU A 118 15.99 6.76 6.11
CA GLU A 118 16.88 7.81 6.63
C GLU A 118 18.33 7.33 6.81
N GLU A 119 18.57 6.03 6.66
CA GLU A 119 19.89 5.43 6.77
C GLU A 119 20.63 5.42 5.42
N PRO A 120 21.98 5.46 5.45
CA PRO A 120 22.78 5.45 4.23
C PRO A 120 22.67 4.10 3.51
N LEU A 121 22.92 4.08 2.19
CA LEU A 121 22.74 2.88 1.35
C LEU A 121 23.52 1.67 1.89
N GLU A 122 24.69 1.91 2.47
CA GLU A 122 25.59 0.89 3.02
C GLU A 122 24.94 0.07 4.13
N THR A 123 23.94 0.61 4.83
CA THR A 123 23.15 -0.15 5.81
C THR A 123 22.35 -1.26 5.12
N PHE A 124 21.88 -1.04 3.90
CA PHE A 124 20.96 -1.91 3.18
C PHE A 124 21.63 -2.79 2.12
N ILE A 125 22.76 -2.37 1.59
CA ILE A 125 23.42 -3.03 0.45
C ILE A 125 23.75 -4.50 0.77
N GLY A 126 23.37 -5.40 -0.12
CA GLY A 126 23.54 -6.85 0.03
C GLY A 126 22.53 -7.53 0.97
N LYS A 127 21.69 -6.78 1.68
CA LYS A 127 20.64 -7.32 2.54
C LYS A 127 19.36 -7.60 1.77
N THR A 128 18.59 -8.56 2.27
CA THR A 128 17.22 -8.81 1.79
C THR A 128 16.26 -7.88 2.53
N LEU A 129 15.66 -6.94 1.79
CA LEU A 129 14.59 -6.09 2.28
C LEU A 129 13.25 -6.79 2.05
N THR A 130 12.59 -7.19 3.14
CA THR A 130 11.28 -7.85 3.10
C THR A 130 10.22 -6.92 3.69
N LEU A 131 9.10 -6.79 2.97
CA LEU A 131 7.91 -6.08 3.42
C LEU A 131 6.82 -7.10 3.72
N GLN A 132 6.41 -7.17 4.99
CA GLN A 132 5.35 -8.07 5.45
C GLN A 132 4.19 -7.27 6.03
N ALA A 133 2.99 -7.44 5.51
CA ALA A 133 1.78 -6.81 5.99
C ALA A 133 0.99 -7.78 6.86
N VAL A 134 0.48 -7.31 8.01
CA VAL A 134 -0.38 -8.09 8.92
C VAL A 134 -1.70 -7.34 9.14
N HIS A 135 -2.82 -7.98 8.83
CA HIS A 135 -4.13 -7.41 9.06
C HIS A 135 -4.44 -7.42 10.56
N ARG A 136 -4.78 -6.26 11.15
CA ARG A 136 -4.89 -6.13 12.60
C ARG A 136 -6.01 -6.93 13.23
N LEU A 137 -7.13 -7.08 12.53
CA LEU A 137 -8.29 -7.80 13.07
C LEU A 137 -8.27 -9.29 12.72
N ALA A 138 -8.02 -9.60 11.44
CA ALA A 138 -8.07 -10.99 10.96
C ALA A 138 -6.77 -11.78 11.19
N GLY A 139 -5.65 -11.10 11.48
CA GLY A 139 -4.33 -11.74 11.62
C GLY A 139 -3.74 -12.28 10.32
N VAL A 140 -4.38 -12.04 9.17
CA VAL A 140 -3.89 -12.42 7.83
C VAL A 140 -2.53 -11.77 7.59
N LYS A 141 -1.57 -12.56 7.10
CA LYS A 141 -0.21 -12.11 6.80
C LYS A 141 0.04 -12.21 5.30
N GLU A 142 0.65 -11.18 4.72
CA GLU A 142 1.04 -11.12 3.32
C GLU A 142 2.49 -10.64 3.20
N THR A 143 3.34 -11.38 2.48
CA THR A 143 4.66 -10.90 2.10
C THR A 143 4.54 -10.18 0.76
N VAL A 144 4.56 -8.85 0.79
CA VAL A 144 4.21 -8.02 -0.37
C VAL A 144 5.41 -7.65 -1.24
N SER A 145 6.63 -7.72 -0.69
CA SER A 145 7.89 -7.55 -1.41
C SER A 145 9.01 -8.24 -0.64
N SER A 146 9.99 -8.81 -1.33
CA SER A 146 11.20 -9.40 -0.75
C SER A 146 12.30 -9.38 -1.80
N GLU A 147 13.27 -8.48 -1.65
CA GLU A 147 14.27 -8.17 -2.68
C GLU A 147 15.64 -7.90 -2.05
N ILE A 148 16.71 -8.34 -2.72
CA ILE A 148 18.08 -8.01 -2.32
C ILE A 148 18.41 -6.60 -2.81
N ILE A 149 18.79 -5.72 -1.89
CA ILE A 149 19.19 -4.36 -2.24
C ILE A 149 20.60 -4.39 -2.81
N THR A 150 20.73 -4.06 -4.10
CA THR A 150 22.02 -4.08 -4.83
C THR A 150 22.43 -2.72 -5.36
N LYS A 151 21.53 -1.74 -5.33
CA LYS A 151 21.72 -0.39 -5.88
C LYS A 151 20.79 0.59 -5.16
N PRO A 152 21.06 1.90 -5.21
CA PRO A 152 20.16 2.88 -4.64
C PRO A 152 18.85 3.01 -5.43
N SER A 153 17.92 3.76 -4.85
CA SER A 153 16.73 4.21 -5.56
C SER A 153 17.10 5.08 -6.76
N ALA A 154 16.37 4.96 -7.86
CA ALA A 154 16.70 5.67 -9.10
C ALA A 154 16.70 7.20 -8.89
N GLY A 155 17.84 7.83 -9.15
CA GLY A 155 18.02 9.28 -8.98
C GLY A 155 18.37 9.73 -7.55
N TYR A 156 18.64 8.81 -6.63
CA TYR A 156 19.00 9.11 -5.24
C TYR A 156 20.30 8.37 -4.85
N PRO A 157 21.05 8.89 -3.87
CA PRO A 157 22.26 8.23 -3.37
C PRO A 157 21.94 7.02 -2.47
N GLY A 158 20.74 6.94 -1.87
CA GLY A 158 20.34 5.87 -0.98
C GLY A 158 18.96 5.29 -1.29
N LEU A 159 18.27 4.83 -0.24
CA LEU A 159 16.88 4.36 -0.31
C LEU A 159 15.88 5.46 0.08
N ASP A 160 16.23 6.71 -0.21
CA ASP A 160 15.38 7.89 0.03
C ASP A 160 14.01 7.78 -0.65
N ARG A 161 13.90 6.96 -1.71
CA ARG A 161 12.67 6.80 -2.47
C ARG A 161 12.51 5.37 -2.96
N TYR A 162 12.45 4.42 -2.03
CA TYR A 162 12.16 3.04 -2.37
C TYR A 162 10.69 2.89 -2.75
N THR A 163 10.41 2.63 -4.03
CA THR A 163 9.04 2.49 -4.54
C THR A 163 8.67 1.02 -4.73
N THR A 164 7.49 0.64 -4.27
CA THR A 164 6.93 -0.70 -4.47
C THR A 164 5.44 -0.63 -4.76
N HIS A 165 4.90 -1.68 -5.37
CA HIS A 165 3.48 -1.76 -5.75
C HIS A 165 2.93 -3.11 -5.31
N PHE A 166 1.85 -3.09 -4.53
CA PHE A 166 1.20 -4.30 -4.06
C PHE A 166 -0.27 -4.04 -3.71
N ALA A 167 -1.04 -5.13 -3.62
CA ALA A 167 -2.41 -5.13 -3.14
C ALA A 167 -2.50 -5.86 -1.79
N LEU A 168 -3.41 -5.41 -0.93
CA LEU A 168 -3.75 -6.10 0.32
C LEU A 168 -5.20 -6.59 0.26
N PRO A 169 -5.49 -7.85 0.65
CA PRO A 169 -6.77 -8.49 0.32
C PRO A 169 -7.98 -7.99 1.09
N LEU A 170 -7.78 -7.42 2.29
CA LEU A 170 -8.84 -7.02 3.20
C LEU A 170 -8.80 -5.52 3.48
N GLU A 171 -9.98 -4.94 3.65
CA GLU A 171 -10.14 -3.55 4.12
C GLU A 171 -9.72 -3.43 5.59
N GLY A 172 -9.47 -2.20 6.03
CA GLY A 172 -9.14 -1.91 7.43
C GLY A 172 -7.66 -1.68 7.68
N MET A 173 -7.28 -1.80 8.94
CA MET A 173 -5.93 -1.45 9.41
C MET A 173 -4.96 -2.61 9.22
N TRP A 174 -3.82 -2.31 8.61
CA TRP A 174 -2.70 -3.21 8.42
C TRP A 174 -1.45 -2.65 9.12
N GLU A 175 -0.62 -3.55 9.63
CA GLU A 175 0.75 -3.21 10.05
C GLU A 175 1.72 -3.70 8.99
N LEU A 176 2.46 -2.78 8.39
CA LEU A 176 3.54 -3.09 7.46
C LEU A 176 4.85 -3.16 8.25
N HIS A 177 5.39 -4.36 8.35
CA HIS A 177 6.68 -4.66 8.93
C HIS A 177 7.74 -4.62 7.84
N VAL A 178 8.81 -3.86 8.11
CA VAL A 178 10.04 -3.85 7.31
C VAL A 178 11.03 -4.76 8.00
N LEU A 179 11.59 -5.70 7.26
CA LEU A 179 12.59 -6.64 7.74
C LEU A 179 13.86 -6.53 6.88
N LEU A 180 15.01 -6.66 7.53
CA LEU A 180 16.32 -6.78 6.89
C LEU A 180 16.92 -8.13 7.25
N ASP A 181 17.16 -8.98 6.26
CA ASP A 181 17.65 -10.36 6.45
C ASP A 181 16.78 -11.14 7.45
N ASP A 182 15.46 -11.02 7.28
CA ASP A 182 14.41 -11.58 8.16
C ASP A 182 14.42 -11.07 9.60
N GLN A 183 15.25 -10.07 9.93
CA GLN A 183 15.23 -9.39 11.22
C GLN A 183 14.32 -8.16 11.19
N PRO A 184 13.47 -7.92 12.20
CA PRO A 184 12.64 -6.73 12.27
C PRO A 184 13.48 -5.44 12.24
N TYR A 185 13.20 -4.55 11.29
CA TYR A 185 13.79 -3.23 11.18
C TYR A 185 12.86 -2.14 11.74
N GLY A 186 11.56 -2.30 11.52
CA GLY A 186 10.53 -1.45 12.11
C GLY A 186 9.18 -1.64 11.44
N ASN A 187 8.17 -0.92 11.88
CA ASN A 187 6.82 -1.08 11.32
C ASN A 187 6.00 0.20 11.28
N VAL A 188 5.09 0.28 10.33
CA VAL A 188 4.16 1.39 10.13
C VAL A 188 2.74 0.86 9.94
N GLN A 189 1.76 1.76 10.02
CA GLN A 189 0.35 1.43 9.85
C GLN A 189 -0.16 1.93 8.51
N LEU A 190 -0.96 1.08 7.88
CA LEU A 190 -1.68 1.31 6.64
C LEU A 190 -3.17 1.18 6.90
N PHE A 191 -3.98 1.96 6.19
CA PHE A 191 -5.42 1.80 6.17
C PHE A 191 -5.88 1.54 4.74
N MET A 192 -6.49 0.38 4.51
CA MET A 192 -7.09 0.00 3.23
C MET A 192 -8.58 0.34 3.26
N ARG A 193 -9.05 1.11 2.28
CA ARG A 193 -10.47 1.41 2.14
C ARG A 193 -11.27 0.19 1.71
N ALA A 194 -12.54 0.20 2.08
CA ALA A 194 -13.51 -0.78 1.63
C ALA A 194 -13.66 -0.75 0.10
N PRO A 195 -13.41 -1.86 -0.61
CA PRO A 195 -13.64 -1.94 -2.04
C PRO A 195 -15.11 -2.18 -2.35
N SER A 196 -15.53 -1.86 -3.59
CA SER A 196 -16.88 -2.22 -4.04
C SER A 196 -17.10 -3.74 -4.03
N TRP A 197 -18.33 -4.13 -3.72
CA TRP A 197 -18.84 -5.50 -3.82
C TRP A 197 -19.73 -5.68 -5.04
N ASP A 198 -19.76 -4.73 -5.98
CA ASP A 198 -20.44 -4.92 -7.25
C ASP A 198 -19.79 -6.05 -8.02
N VAL A 199 -20.62 -6.88 -8.68
CA VAL A 199 -20.13 -7.97 -9.50
C VAL A 199 -19.21 -7.37 -10.57
N THR A 200 -17.98 -7.88 -10.64
CA THR A 200 -16.98 -7.37 -11.57
C THR A 200 -17.51 -7.49 -13.00
N PRO A 201 -17.38 -6.46 -13.85
CA PRO A 201 -17.94 -6.50 -15.20
C PRO A 201 -17.30 -7.59 -16.06
N GLU A 202 -18.02 -7.95 -17.12
CA GLU A 202 -17.49 -8.81 -18.17
C GLU A 202 -16.86 -7.96 -19.28
N PHE A 203 -15.85 -8.52 -19.94
CA PHE A 203 -15.24 -7.96 -21.13
C PHE A 203 -15.04 -9.06 -22.18
N GLN A 204 -14.98 -8.67 -23.45
CA GLN A 204 -14.74 -9.61 -24.53
C GLN A 204 -13.23 -9.83 -24.73
N SER A 205 -12.80 -11.09 -24.82
CA SER A 205 -11.46 -11.46 -25.28
C SER A 205 -11.50 -12.65 -26.22
N GLY A 206 -11.05 -12.45 -27.45
CA GLY A 206 -11.27 -13.41 -28.53
C GLY A 206 -12.77 -13.67 -28.73
N SER A 207 -13.15 -14.95 -28.72
CA SER A 207 -14.55 -15.39 -28.85
C SER A 207 -15.30 -15.55 -27.52
N TYR A 208 -14.68 -15.22 -26.38
CA TYR A 208 -15.24 -15.45 -25.06
C TYR A 208 -15.58 -14.13 -24.35
N MET A 209 -16.68 -14.16 -23.60
CA MET A 209 -16.94 -13.19 -22.54
C MET A 209 -16.25 -13.67 -21.27
N MET A 210 -15.44 -12.80 -20.68
CA MET A 210 -14.66 -13.10 -19.48
C MET A 210 -15.05 -12.15 -18.36
N ARG A 211 -15.10 -12.62 -17.12
CA ARG A 211 -15.26 -11.76 -15.94
C ARG A 211 -13.89 -11.44 -15.36
N GLY A 212 -13.61 -10.16 -15.13
CA GLY A 212 -12.35 -9.74 -14.53
C GLY A 212 -11.99 -8.28 -14.81
N VAL A 213 -10.70 -7.99 -14.72
CA VAL A 213 -10.13 -6.67 -15.02
C VAL A 213 -9.43 -6.74 -16.37
N GLU A 214 -10.00 -6.04 -17.35
CA GLU A 214 -9.51 -6.01 -18.73
C GLU A 214 -8.00 -5.69 -18.77
N LYS A 215 -7.25 -6.42 -19.61
CA LYS A 215 -5.78 -6.29 -19.76
C LYS A 215 -4.97 -6.56 -18.49
N LYS A 216 -5.54 -7.26 -17.51
CA LYS A 216 -4.80 -7.80 -16.36
C LYS A 216 -5.13 -9.27 -16.11
N ILE A 217 -6.39 -9.56 -15.80
CA ILE A 217 -6.82 -10.90 -15.39
C ILE A 217 -8.32 -11.09 -15.60
N GLY A 218 -8.71 -12.27 -16.07
CA GLY A 218 -10.10 -12.68 -16.11
C GLY A 218 -10.23 -14.19 -16.27
N PHE A 219 -11.46 -14.69 -16.22
CA PHE A 219 -11.75 -16.09 -16.54
C PHE A 219 -13.04 -16.18 -17.33
N ILE A 220 -13.18 -17.27 -18.11
CA ILE A 220 -14.44 -17.57 -18.81
C ILE A 220 -15.50 -17.88 -17.75
N ASP A 221 -16.47 -16.98 -17.61
CA ASP A 221 -17.45 -17.09 -16.53
C ASP A 221 -18.59 -18.05 -16.91
N ALA A 222 -18.59 -19.22 -16.27
CA ALA A 222 -19.65 -20.21 -16.37
C ALA A 222 -20.70 -20.08 -15.23
N GLY A 223 -20.56 -19.09 -14.35
CA GLY A 223 -21.34 -18.93 -13.13
C GLY A 223 -20.92 -19.90 -12.02
N PHE A 224 -21.25 -19.56 -10.78
CA PHE A 224 -20.95 -20.37 -9.60
C PHE A 224 -22.23 -20.87 -8.95
N ILE A 225 -22.25 -22.16 -8.58
CA ILE A 225 -23.30 -22.77 -7.75
C ILE A 225 -22.66 -23.24 -6.44
N ALA A 226 -23.26 -22.89 -5.31
CA ALA A 226 -22.75 -23.20 -3.99
C ALA A 226 -22.52 -24.71 -3.81
N GLY A 227 -21.34 -25.07 -3.31
CA GLY A 227 -20.95 -26.46 -3.06
C GLY A 227 -20.63 -27.28 -4.31
N GLN A 228 -20.79 -26.74 -5.53
CA GLN A 228 -20.51 -27.47 -6.76
C GLN A 228 -19.11 -27.12 -7.31
N PRO A 229 -18.23 -28.11 -7.51
CA PRO A 229 -16.96 -27.87 -8.19
C PRO A 229 -17.20 -27.61 -9.67
N GLN A 230 -16.54 -26.60 -10.22
CA GLN A 230 -16.60 -26.24 -11.64
C GLN A 230 -15.21 -25.87 -12.16
N LYS A 231 -15.00 -26.09 -13.47
CA LYS A 231 -13.77 -25.71 -14.15
C LYS A 231 -13.86 -24.28 -14.67
N TYR A 232 -12.82 -23.50 -14.41
CA TYR A 232 -12.67 -22.14 -14.91
C TYR A 232 -11.32 -21.98 -15.58
N MET A 233 -11.34 -21.50 -16.82
CA MET A 233 -10.14 -21.14 -17.55
C MET A 233 -9.84 -19.67 -17.30
N TRP A 234 -8.71 -19.42 -16.66
CA TRP A 234 -8.18 -18.11 -16.37
C TRP A 234 -7.24 -17.64 -17.48
N HIS A 235 -7.22 -16.34 -17.70
CA HIS A 235 -6.46 -15.61 -18.69
C HIS A 235 -5.77 -14.44 -18.01
N PHE A 236 -4.49 -14.24 -18.33
CA PHE A 236 -3.64 -13.23 -17.70
C PHE A 236 -2.93 -12.40 -18.77
N TRP A 237 -2.86 -11.10 -18.53
CA TRP A 237 -2.18 -10.14 -19.40
C TRP A 237 -1.07 -9.45 -18.60
N GLY A 238 0.13 -9.42 -19.16
CA GLY A 238 1.32 -8.91 -18.49
C GLY A 238 2.60 -9.60 -18.95
N ASN A 239 3.72 -9.17 -18.36
CA ASN A 239 5.03 -9.70 -18.70
C ASN A 239 5.37 -10.98 -17.92
N GLU A 240 6.44 -11.65 -18.34
CA GLU A 240 6.88 -12.90 -17.72
C GLU A 240 7.28 -12.74 -16.25
N ASP A 241 7.84 -11.59 -15.86
CA ASP A 241 8.22 -11.34 -14.48
C ASP A 241 7.03 -11.42 -13.52
N LEU A 242 5.87 -10.88 -13.95
CA LEU A 242 4.62 -10.93 -13.20
C LEU A 242 3.95 -12.31 -13.26
N LEU A 243 4.02 -12.99 -14.41
CA LEU A 243 3.18 -14.16 -14.69
C LEU A 243 3.90 -15.51 -14.52
N ASN A 244 5.21 -15.53 -14.29
CA ASN A 244 5.97 -16.78 -14.22
C ASN A 244 6.03 -17.38 -12.81
N GLY A 245 5.10 -18.24 -12.40
CA GLY A 245 5.22 -19.00 -11.14
C GLY A 245 3.91 -19.64 -10.67
N PRO A 246 3.83 -20.11 -9.40
CA PRO A 246 2.63 -20.77 -8.88
C PRO A 246 1.41 -19.85 -8.93
N PHE A 247 0.26 -20.44 -9.26
CA PHE A 247 -1.03 -19.76 -9.28
C PHE A 247 -1.92 -20.29 -8.16
N GLU A 248 -2.53 -19.36 -7.42
CA GLU A 248 -3.46 -19.66 -6.35
C GLU A 248 -4.69 -18.76 -6.48
N VAL A 249 -5.84 -19.26 -6.07
CA VAL A 249 -7.06 -18.47 -5.91
C VAL A 249 -7.53 -18.64 -4.49
N LYS A 250 -7.53 -17.55 -3.73
CA LYS A 250 -8.23 -17.46 -2.45
C LYS A 250 -9.56 -16.75 -2.65
N ALA A 251 -10.45 -16.81 -1.68
CA ALA A 251 -11.70 -16.05 -1.72
C ALA A 251 -12.14 -15.59 -0.34
N VAL A 252 -12.87 -14.48 -0.30
CA VAL A 252 -13.51 -13.95 0.89
C VAL A 252 -14.96 -13.63 0.60
N LYS A 253 -15.86 -14.02 1.51
CA LYS A 253 -17.30 -13.75 1.40
C LYS A 253 -17.62 -12.34 1.89
N GLN A 254 -18.59 -11.69 1.24
CA GLN A 254 -19.08 -10.40 1.71
C GLN A 254 -19.53 -10.46 3.18
N GLY A 255 -19.09 -9.46 3.95
CA GLY A 255 -19.40 -9.35 5.38
C GLY A 255 -18.56 -10.24 6.29
N THR A 256 -17.50 -10.86 5.76
CA THR A 256 -16.57 -11.69 6.54
C THR A 256 -15.12 -11.32 6.24
N ASP A 257 -14.22 -11.61 7.16
CA ASP A 257 -12.76 -11.51 6.96
C ASP A 257 -12.09 -12.88 6.78
N ASN A 258 -12.89 -13.93 6.63
CA ASN A 258 -12.41 -15.30 6.52
C ASN A 258 -11.99 -15.60 5.08
N ILE A 259 -10.68 -15.62 4.84
CA ILE A 259 -10.11 -15.99 3.55
C ILE A 259 -10.00 -17.51 3.47
N ILE A 260 -10.64 -18.11 2.47
CA ILE A 260 -10.54 -19.53 2.15
C ILE A 260 -9.64 -19.76 0.94
N ASN A 261 -8.92 -20.88 0.91
CA ASN A 261 -8.23 -21.33 -0.28
C ASN A 261 -9.23 -22.03 -1.21
N VAL A 262 -9.34 -21.58 -2.46
CA VAL A 262 -10.26 -22.12 -3.47
C VAL A 262 -9.51 -22.98 -4.48
N TYR A 263 -8.27 -22.62 -4.79
CA TYR A 263 -7.39 -23.36 -5.69
C TYR A 263 -5.93 -23.04 -5.38
N SER A 264 -5.04 -24.03 -5.49
CA SER A 264 -3.60 -23.82 -5.48
C SER A 264 -2.94 -24.83 -6.43
N SER A 265 -2.05 -24.34 -7.29
CA SER A 265 -1.21 -25.19 -8.14
C SER A 265 -0.19 -25.95 -7.29
N ASN A 266 0.15 -27.20 -7.66
CA ASN A 266 1.17 -27.96 -6.95
C ASN A 266 2.53 -27.24 -7.01
N GLN A 267 3.10 -26.89 -5.85
CA GLN A 267 4.32 -26.08 -5.74
C GLN A 267 5.55 -26.77 -6.36
N VAL A 268 5.58 -28.10 -6.43
CA VAL A 268 6.75 -28.88 -6.88
C VAL A 268 7.02 -28.77 -8.39
N SER A 269 6.03 -28.35 -9.20
CA SER A 269 6.15 -28.16 -10.66
C SER A 269 5.86 -26.72 -11.13
N SER A 270 5.88 -25.76 -10.20
CA SER A 270 5.20 -24.46 -10.33
C SER A 270 5.95 -23.37 -11.10
N ALA A 271 7.20 -23.59 -11.50
CA ALA A 271 7.95 -22.62 -12.31
C ALA A 271 7.32 -22.39 -13.70
N ASN A 272 6.31 -23.16 -14.12
CA ASN A 272 5.51 -22.92 -15.33
C ASN A 272 4.03 -23.26 -15.06
N ALA A 273 3.46 -22.85 -13.91
CA ALA A 273 2.08 -23.19 -13.59
C ALA A 273 1.06 -22.57 -14.57
N LEU A 274 1.43 -21.49 -15.26
CA LEU A 274 0.64 -20.89 -16.32
C LEU A 274 1.14 -21.36 -17.70
N ALA A 275 0.21 -21.80 -18.54
CA ALA A 275 0.45 -22.12 -19.93
C ALA A 275 0.60 -20.85 -20.78
N GLY A 276 1.04 -21.00 -22.03
CA GLY A 276 1.31 -19.90 -22.98
C GLY A 276 0.08 -19.11 -23.43
N GLU A 277 0.25 -18.36 -24.52
CA GLU A 277 -0.77 -17.46 -25.04
C GLU A 277 -2.04 -18.21 -25.47
N LEU A 278 -3.21 -17.66 -25.14
CA LEU A 278 -4.51 -18.22 -25.54
C LEU A 278 -5.60 -17.14 -25.49
N ASN A 279 -6.50 -17.12 -26.46
CA ASN A 279 -7.65 -16.19 -26.53
C ASN A 279 -7.28 -14.71 -26.37
N GLY A 280 -6.09 -14.30 -26.84
CA GLY A 280 -5.59 -12.93 -26.74
C GLY A 280 -4.93 -12.56 -25.40
N ALA A 281 -4.79 -13.52 -24.48
CA ALA A 281 -4.03 -13.37 -23.24
C ALA A 281 -2.61 -13.91 -23.38
N ASP A 282 -1.68 -13.39 -22.57
CA ASP A 282 -0.27 -13.76 -22.58
C ASP A 282 -0.01 -15.12 -21.92
N ARG A 283 -0.85 -15.46 -20.94
CA ARG A 283 -0.83 -16.73 -20.20
C ARG A 283 -2.23 -17.20 -19.85
N ASN A 284 -2.38 -18.50 -19.60
CA ASN A 284 -3.65 -19.09 -19.18
C ASN A 284 -3.48 -20.28 -18.22
N VAL A 285 -4.53 -20.64 -17.47
CA VAL A 285 -4.58 -21.88 -16.68
C VAL A 285 -6.02 -22.34 -16.43
N VAL A 286 -6.24 -23.64 -16.42
CA VAL A 286 -7.53 -24.22 -16.03
C VAL A 286 -7.51 -24.62 -14.55
N THR A 287 -8.47 -24.11 -13.80
CA THR A 287 -8.67 -24.42 -12.38
C THR A 287 -9.93 -25.24 -12.17
N SER A 288 -9.99 -26.01 -11.09
CA SER A 288 -11.23 -26.59 -10.56
C SER A 288 -11.51 -25.91 -9.24
N MET A 289 -12.56 -25.10 -9.16
CA MET A 289 -12.89 -24.26 -8.01
C MET A 289 -14.27 -24.62 -7.46
N LYS A 290 -14.43 -24.48 -6.14
CA LYS A 290 -15.71 -24.65 -5.43
C LYS A 290 -15.83 -23.58 -4.35
N LEU A 291 -16.93 -22.83 -4.38
CA LEU A 291 -17.30 -21.91 -3.30
C LEU A 291 -18.37 -22.56 -2.41
N PRO A 292 -18.27 -22.48 -1.08
CA PRO A 292 -19.07 -23.30 -0.19
C PRO A 292 -20.52 -22.82 -0.05
N GLU A 293 -20.78 -21.52 -0.23
CA GLU A 293 -22.06 -20.90 0.11
C GLU A 293 -22.50 -19.91 -0.96
N ALA A 294 -23.81 -19.73 -1.10
CA ALA A 294 -24.40 -18.71 -1.97
C ALA A 294 -24.14 -17.28 -1.44
N GLY A 295 -24.20 -16.31 -2.35
CA GLY A 295 -24.00 -14.88 -2.13
C GLY A 295 -22.77 -14.33 -2.85
N ARG A 296 -22.38 -13.09 -2.52
CA ARG A 296 -21.23 -12.42 -3.13
C ARG A 296 -19.91 -12.88 -2.53
N TRP A 297 -18.99 -13.22 -3.42
CA TRP A 297 -17.62 -13.61 -3.09
C TRP A 297 -16.64 -12.76 -3.87
N ARG A 298 -15.54 -12.39 -3.23
CA ARG A 298 -14.38 -11.78 -3.90
C ARG A 298 -13.31 -12.85 -4.06
N LEU A 299 -12.97 -13.15 -5.30
CA LEU A 299 -11.85 -13.97 -5.68
C LEU A 299 -10.56 -13.13 -5.61
N LEU A 300 -9.52 -13.74 -5.04
CA LEU A 300 -8.20 -13.17 -4.80
C LEU A 300 -7.18 -14.04 -5.55
N PRO A 301 -6.96 -13.79 -6.86
CA PRO A 301 -5.96 -14.50 -7.66
C PRO A 301 -4.53 -14.04 -7.33
N TYR A 302 -3.66 -14.99 -6.96
CA TYR A 302 -2.26 -14.77 -6.67
C TYR A 302 -1.36 -15.47 -7.69
N VAL A 303 -0.31 -14.80 -8.13
CA VAL A 303 0.81 -15.40 -8.87
C VAL A 303 2.09 -15.15 -8.09
N LYS A 304 2.89 -16.19 -7.86
CA LYS A 304 4.14 -16.11 -7.05
C LYS A 304 3.90 -15.51 -5.66
N GLY A 305 2.74 -15.79 -5.06
CA GLY A 305 2.35 -15.24 -3.77
C GLY A 305 1.97 -13.75 -3.79
N ARG A 306 1.87 -13.11 -4.96
CA ARG A 306 1.45 -11.70 -5.10
C ARG A 306 0.01 -11.62 -5.62
N LEU A 307 -0.84 -10.86 -4.94
CA LEU A 307 -2.21 -10.59 -5.36
C LEU A 307 -2.21 -9.70 -6.62
N LEU A 308 -2.82 -10.17 -7.70
CA LEU A 308 -2.82 -9.47 -8.99
C LEU A 308 -3.89 -8.38 -9.07
N ASP A 309 -5.12 -8.74 -8.76
CA ASP A 309 -6.29 -7.87 -8.67
C ASP A 309 -7.39 -8.67 -7.97
N THR A 310 -8.63 -8.17 -7.93
CA THR A 310 -9.76 -8.92 -7.36
C THR A 310 -10.96 -8.97 -8.29
N ILE A 311 -11.72 -10.07 -8.19
CA ILE A 311 -12.92 -10.31 -9.01
C ILE A 311 -14.07 -10.68 -8.09
N VAL A 312 -15.15 -9.90 -8.12
CA VAL A 312 -16.37 -10.18 -7.38
C VAL A 312 -17.35 -10.96 -8.24
N VAL A 313 -17.86 -12.06 -7.69
CA VAL A 313 -18.81 -12.98 -8.33
C VAL A 313 -20.05 -13.16 -7.46
N GLU A 314 -21.18 -13.47 -8.10
CA GLU A 314 -22.38 -13.94 -7.41
C GLU A 314 -22.41 -15.48 -7.45
N VAL A 315 -22.63 -16.11 -6.30
CA VAL A 315 -22.76 -17.56 -6.18
C VAL A 315 -24.22 -17.91 -5.93
N LEU A 316 -24.79 -18.70 -6.83
CA LEU A 316 -26.17 -19.15 -6.76
C LEU A 316 -26.32 -20.34 -5.79
N LYS A 317 -27.56 -20.58 -5.35
CA LYS A 317 -27.91 -21.77 -4.55
C LYS A 317 -27.96 -23.03 -5.39
#